data_AF-U5MU64-F1
#
_entry.id   AF-U5MU64-F1
#
_cell.length_a   1.000
_cell.length_b   1.000
_cell.length_c   1.000
_cell.angle_alpha   90.00
_cell.angle_beta   90.00
_cell.angle_gamma   90.00
#
_symmetry.space_group_name_H-M   'P 1'
#
loop_
_entity.id
_entity.type
_entity.pdbx_description
1 polymer ?
#
loop_
_entity_poly.entity_id
_entity_poly.type
_entity_poly.pdbx_seq_one_letter_code
_entity_poly.pdbx_strand_id
1 'polypeptide(L)'
;MDKIKNMTDSERQAYFQSQKNTEKGNFLSALVTDGTLTQAQADEVKSEMAQDNIGKGNRKDWGLSSEKMKTKLDALVTSGTITQDDETKIINYLTQKQNDRKAEMEKVKNISKSDRKAYFESNKTTGRTDIFRDIVTSGIITQDKADAIKASMHA
;
A
#
# COMPACT_ATOMS: atom_id res chain seq x y z
N MET A 1 -9.79 -2.89 -19.46
CA MET A 1 -9.34 -1.60 -18.87
C MET A 1 -9.75 -0.39 -19.70
N ASP A 2 -9.95 -0.50 -21.02
CA ASP A 2 -10.26 0.68 -21.86
C ASP A 2 -11.68 1.23 -21.73
N LYS A 3 -12.68 0.43 -21.31
CA LYS A 3 -14.05 0.90 -21.03
C LYS A 3 -14.11 2.02 -19.98
N ILE A 4 -13.21 2.01 -19.00
CA ILE A 4 -13.24 2.93 -17.86
C ILE A 4 -12.55 4.25 -18.20
N LYS A 5 -11.61 4.25 -19.17
CA LYS A 5 -10.81 5.44 -19.52
C LYS A 5 -11.67 6.58 -20.07
N ASN A 6 -12.75 6.26 -20.78
CA ASN A 6 -13.60 7.23 -21.50
C ASN A 6 -14.90 7.57 -20.78
N MET A 7 -15.17 6.97 -19.61
CA MET A 7 -16.36 7.27 -18.80
C MET A 7 -16.17 8.55 -17.98
N THR A 8 -17.23 9.32 -17.78
CA THR A 8 -17.27 10.40 -16.78
C THR A 8 -17.14 9.83 -15.37
N ASP A 9 -16.80 10.66 -14.37
CA ASP A 9 -16.66 10.19 -12.99
C ASP A 9 -17.96 9.56 -12.45
N SER A 10 -19.12 10.11 -12.84
CA SER A 10 -20.43 9.58 -12.51
C SER A 10 -20.70 8.22 -13.17
N GLU A 11 -20.36 8.07 -14.46
CA GLU A 11 -20.50 6.80 -15.18
C GLU A 11 -19.54 5.74 -14.65
N ARG A 12 -18.30 6.12 -14.31
CA ARG A 12 -17.37 5.20 -13.63
C ARG A 12 -17.92 4.78 -12.29
N GLN A 13 -18.48 5.69 -11.50
CA GLN A 13 -19.06 5.35 -10.20
C GLN A 13 -20.25 4.40 -10.36
N ALA A 14 -21.17 4.68 -11.27
CA ALA A 14 -22.30 3.81 -11.57
C ALA A 14 -21.84 2.45 -12.12
N TYR A 15 -20.84 2.43 -13.00
CA TYR A 15 -20.21 1.22 -13.51
C TYR A 15 -19.58 0.40 -12.39
N PHE A 16 -18.75 0.99 -11.53
CA PHE A 16 -18.17 0.24 -10.40
C PHE A 16 -19.22 -0.19 -9.38
N GLN A 17 -20.31 0.56 -9.18
CA GLN A 17 -21.43 0.15 -8.34
C GLN A 17 -22.21 -1.02 -8.96
N SER A 18 -22.44 -1.02 -10.27
CA SER A 18 -23.11 -2.13 -10.96
C SER A 18 -22.23 -3.37 -11.03
N GLN A 19 -20.92 -3.20 -11.21
CA GLN A 19 -19.92 -4.27 -11.17
C GLN A 19 -19.71 -4.83 -9.75
N LYS A 20 -19.90 -4.02 -8.70
CA LYS A 20 -19.86 -4.47 -7.30
C LYS A 20 -20.90 -5.55 -6.99
N ASN A 21 -21.99 -5.59 -7.78
CA ASN A 21 -23.03 -6.61 -7.67
C ASN A 21 -22.86 -7.77 -8.67
N THR A 22 -22.00 -7.65 -9.69
CA THR A 22 -22.02 -8.58 -10.83
C THR A 22 -20.71 -9.31 -11.10
N GLU A 23 -19.55 -8.85 -10.62
CA GLU A 23 -18.29 -9.60 -10.82
C GLU A 23 -17.54 -9.82 -9.50
N LYS A 24 -17.58 -11.10 -9.09
CA LYS A 24 -17.27 -11.68 -7.77
C LYS A 24 -18.39 -11.46 -6.76
N GLY A 25 -19.34 -12.39 -6.78
CA GLY A 25 -20.38 -12.53 -5.76
C GLY A 25 -19.79 -12.31 -4.37
N ASN A 26 -20.16 -11.18 -3.78
CA ASN A 26 -19.90 -10.96 -2.37
C ASN A 26 -20.73 -12.03 -1.68
N PHE A 27 -20.12 -13.02 -1.00
CA PHE A 27 -20.86 -14.15 -0.41
C PHE A 27 -22.11 -13.70 0.36
N LEU A 28 -22.05 -12.52 0.99
CA LEU A 28 -23.17 -11.86 1.66
C LEU A 28 -24.36 -11.55 0.74
N SER A 29 -24.16 -11.09 -0.50
CA SER A 29 -25.27 -10.80 -1.42
C SER A 29 -25.99 -12.06 -1.88
N ALA A 30 -25.27 -13.17 -2.03
CA ALA A 30 -25.88 -14.48 -2.30
C ALA A 30 -26.74 -14.93 -1.12
N LEU A 31 -26.24 -14.79 0.11
CA LEU A 31 -26.98 -15.13 1.33
C LEU A 31 -28.21 -14.23 1.56
N VAL A 32 -28.15 -12.96 1.15
CA VAL A 32 -29.32 -12.07 1.17
C VAL A 32 -30.37 -12.49 0.14
N THR A 33 -29.91 -12.84 -1.07
CA THR A 33 -30.81 -13.29 -2.14
C THR A 33 -31.49 -14.61 -1.80
N ASP A 34 -30.76 -15.51 -1.15
CA ASP A 34 -31.27 -16.80 -0.64
C ASP A 34 -32.11 -16.65 0.64
N GLY A 35 -32.28 -15.43 1.15
CA GLY A 35 -33.07 -15.15 2.36
C GLY A 35 -32.42 -15.62 3.67
N THR A 36 -31.20 -16.14 3.63
CA THR A 36 -30.42 -16.54 4.82
C THR A 36 -30.02 -15.31 5.66
N LEU A 37 -29.79 -14.15 5.04
CA LEU A 37 -29.49 -12.89 5.70
C LEU A 37 -30.44 -11.78 5.22
N THR A 38 -30.68 -10.80 6.08
CA THR A 38 -31.28 -9.52 5.67
C THR A 38 -30.20 -8.57 5.15
N GLN A 39 -30.61 -7.58 4.35
CA GLN A 39 -29.70 -6.54 3.86
C GLN A 39 -28.99 -5.80 5.01
N ALA A 40 -29.71 -5.54 6.11
CA ALA A 40 -29.16 -4.90 7.31
C ALA A 40 -28.05 -5.76 7.96
N GLN A 41 -28.29 -7.06 8.14
CA GLN A 41 -27.28 -7.99 8.68
C GLN A 41 -26.07 -8.10 7.77
N ALA A 42 -26.27 -8.13 6.44
CA ALA A 42 -25.16 -8.15 5.49
C ALA A 42 -24.33 -6.85 5.54
N ASP A 43 -24.95 -5.69 5.74
CA ASP A 43 -24.25 -4.42 5.87
C ASP A 43 -23.50 -4.30 7.20
N GLU A 44 -24.03 -4.86 8.29
CA GLU A 44 -23.37 -4.94 9.60
C GLU A 44 -22.15 -5.87 9.56
N VAL A 45 -22.30 -7.10 9.04
CA VAL A 45 -21.16 -8.02 8.84
C VAL A 45 -20.09 -7.40 7.96
N LYS A 46 -20.48 -6.67 6.91
CA LYS A 46 -19.54 -5.96 6.04
C LYS A 46 -18.85 -4.79 6.74
N SER A 47 -19.53 -4.09 7.64
CA SER A 47 -18.94 -3.06 8.49
C SER A 47 -17.87 -3.67 9.40
N GLU A 48 -18.20 -4.75 10.10
CA GLU A 48 -17.27 -5.50 10.96
C GLU A 48 -16.07 -6.04 10.15
N MET A 49 -16.30 -6.70 9.02
CA MET A 49 -15.22 -7.20 8.15
C MET A 49 -14.36 -6.07 7.54
N ALA A 50 -14.92 -4.87 7.38
CA ALA A 50 -14.18 -3.69 6.92
C ALA A 50 -13.32 -3.09 8.04
N GLN A 51 -13.77 -3.17 9.29
CA GLN A 51 -12.98 -2.80 10.47
C GLN A 51 -11.79 -3.77 10.66
N ASP A 52 -12.00 -5.05 10.39
CA ASP A 52 -11.04 -6.09 10.80
C ASP A 52 -9.96 -6.47 9.75
N ASN A 53 -9.92 -5.82 8.57
CA ASN A 53 -8.95 -6.12 7.49
C ASN A 53 -8.86 -7.60 7.06
N ILE A 54 -9.76 -8.49 7.50
CA ILE A 54 -9.69 -9.95 7.29
C ILE A 54 -9.71 -10.35 5.80
N GLY A 55 -10.33 -9.54 4.93
CA GLY A 55 -10.37 -9.77 3.47
C GLY A 55 -9.29 -9.04 2.64
N LYS A 56 -8.46 -8.22 3.29
CA LYS A 56 -7.31 -7.53 2.66
C LYS A 56 -6.01 -8.11 3.18
N GLY A 57 -5.93 -9.44 3.28
CA GLY A 57 -4.77 -10.16 3.81
C GLY A 57 -3.48 -9.46 3.42
N ASN A 58 -2.83 -8.82 4.39
CA ASN A 58 -1.51 -8.21 4.31
C ASN A 58 -1.21 -7.44 3.00
N ARG A 59 -2.23 -6.87 2.33
CA ARG A 59 -2.02 -6.15 1.07
C ARG A 59 -1.60 -4.73 1.41
N LYS A 60 -0.33 -4.58 1.78
CA LYS A 60 0.58 -3.46 1.50
C LYS A 60 1.74 -3.43 2.51
N ASP A 61 2.47 -4.54 2.67
CA ASP A 61 3.92 -4.37 2.82
C ASP A 61 4.47 -4.02 1.44
N TRP A 62 4.65 -2.72 1.23
CA TRP A 62 5.10 -2.17 -0.05
C TRP A 62 6.61 -2.33 -0.09
N GLY A 63 7.07 -3.45 -0.66
CA GLY A 63 8.48 -3.71 -0.99
C GLY A 63 9.25 -4.37 0.16
N LEU A 64 9.36 -5.70 0.09
CA LEU A 64 9.97 -6.60 1.09
C LEU A 64 9.26 -6.56 2.46
N SER A 65 9.05 -7.72 3.08
CA SER A 65 8.74 -7.69 4.52
C SER A 65 9.93 -7.09 5.25
N SER A 66 9.67 -6.28 6.29
CA SER A 66 10.73 -5.70 7.13
C SER A 66 11.77 -6.75 7.55
N GLU A 67 11.32 -7.97 7.81
CA GLU A 67 12.15 -9.15 8.10
C GLU A 67 13.04 -9.57 6.93
N LYS A 68 12.51 -9.68 5.69
CA LYS A 68 13.31 -10.04 4.51
C LYS A 68 14.36 -8.99 4.19
N MET A 69 14.00 -7.71 4.34
CA MET A 69 14.95 -6.61 4.19
C MET A 69 16.06 -6.73 5.24
N LYS A 70 15.67 -6.94 6.50
CA LYS A 70 16.62 -7.10 7.60
C LYS A 70 17.57 -8.27 7.36
N THR A 71 17.09 -9.45 6.96
CA THR A 71 17.95 -10.60 6.67
C THR A 71 18.98 -10.31 5.59
N LYS A 72 18.61 -9.57 4.53
CA LYS A 72 19.56 -9.17 3.48
C LYS A 72 20.58 -8.16 4.00
N LEU A 73 20.17 -7.21 4.84
CA LEU A 73 21.09 -6.26 5.48
C LEU A 73 22.04 -6.96 6.46
N ASP A 74 21.56 -7.90 7.28
CA ASP A 74 22.38 -8.72 8.20
C ASP A 74 23.49 -9.47 7.43
N ALA A 75 23.16 -10.04 6.27
CA ALA A 75 24.15 -10.69 5.41
C ALA A 75 25.20 -9.70 4.88
N LEU A 76 24.78 -8.49 4.52
CA LEU A 76 25.70 -7.45 4.04
C LEU A 76 26.58 -6.89 5.16
N VAL A 77 26.06 -6.79 6.39
CA VAL A 77 26.85 -6.50 7.60
C VAL A 77 27.89 -7.59 7.84
N THR A 78 27.47 -8.86 7.77
CA THR A 78 28.37 -10.01 7.95
C THR A 78 29.49 -10.03 6.90
N SER A 79 29.18 -9.65 5.66
CA SER A 79 30.18 -9.52 4.59
C SER A 79 31.08 -8.28 4.70
N GLY A 80 30.78 -7.35 5.62
CA GLY A 80 31.49 -6.08 5.76
C GLY A 80 31.16 -5.03 4.69
N THR A 81 30.16 -5.28 3.83
CA THR A 81 29.74 -4.34 2.77
C THR A 81 29.08 -3.09 3.35
N ILE A 82 28.30 -3.26 4.42
CA ILE A 82 27.72 -2.17 5.21
C ILE A 82 28.08 -2.37 6.68
N THR A 83 27.94 -1.31 7.47
CA THR A 83 28.13 -1.36 8.92
C THR A 83 26.81 -1.64 9.65
N GLN A 84 26.88 -2.07 10.91
CA GLN A 84 25.69 -2.20 11.76
C GLN A 84 24.96 -0.85 11.95
N ASP A 85 25.69 0.25 11.95
CA ASP A 85 25.12 1.60 12.02
C ASP A 85 24.36 1.96 10.73
N ASP A 86 24.91 1.62 9.56
CA ASP A 86 24.20 1.78 8.28
C ASP A 86 22.89 0.98 8.29
N GLU A 87 22.92 -0.30 8.69
CA GLU A 87 21.73 -1.14 8.79
C GLU A 87 20.66 -0.51 9.69
N THR A 88 21.06 -0.08 10.89
CA THR A 88 20.15 0.52 11.87
C THR A 88 19.50 1.79 11.31
N LYS A 89 20.29 2.67 10.67
CA LYS A 89 19.78 3.89 10.04
C LYS A 89 18.83 3.59 8.89
N ILE A 90 19.14 2.60 8.06
CA ILE A 90 18.26 2.16 6.95
C ILE A 90 16.93 1.66 7.51
N ILE A 91 16.93 0.77 8.51
CA ILE A 91 15.71 0.22 9.11
C ILE A 91 14.85 1.34 9.73
N ASN A 92 15.48 2.26 10.46
CA ASN A 92 14.78 3.40 11.06
C ASN A 92 14.16 4.31 9.99
N TYR A 93 14.90 4.60 8.92
CA TYR A 93 14.40 5.40 7.80
C TYR A 93 13.18 4.76 7.13
N LEU A 94 13.25 3.46 6.83
CA LEU A 94 12.15 2.71 6.22
C LEU A 94 10.91 2.67 7.12
N THR A 95 11.12 2.46 8.42
CA THR A 95 10.05 2.46 9.43
C THR A 95 9.36 3.81 9.50
N GLN A 96 10.13 4.90 9.54
CA GLN A 96 9.58 6.26 9.55
C GLN A 96 8.77 6.54 8.28
N LYS A 97 9.29 6.21 7.10
CA LYS A 97 8.56 6.37 5.83
C LYS A 97 7.26 5.59 5.80
N GLN A 98 7.24 4.39 6.38
CA GLN A 98 6.02 3.59 6.49
C GLN A 98 4.98 4.28 7.40
N ASN A 99 5.42 4.85 8.52
CA ASN A 99 4.56 5.58 9.45
C ASN A 99 4.01 6.88 8.83
N ASP A 100 4.85 7.65 8.14
CA ASP A 100 4.45 8.85 7.42
C ASP A 100 3.36 8.53 6.39
N ARG A 101 3.57 7.46 5.61
CA ARG A 101 2.58 6.99 4.64
C ARG A 101 1.28 6.53 5.30
N LYS A 102 1.35 5.87 6.45
CA LYS A 102 0.14 5.47 7.22
C LYS A 102 -0.62 6.72 7.68
N ALA A 103 0.06 7.69 8.27
CA ALA A 103 -0.55 8.94 8.72
C ALA A 103 -1.17 9.73 7.56
N GLU A 104 -0.49 9.77 6.41
CA GLU A 104 -0.98 10.40 5.19
C GLU A 104 -2.24 9.68 4.66
N MET A 105 -2.25 8.35 4.66
CA MET A 105 -3.43 7.56 4.29
C MET A 105 -4.62 7.81 5.22
N GLU A 106 -4.39 7.96 6.54
CA GLU A 106 -5.47 8.30 7.48
C GLU A 106 -6.06 9.69 7.20
N LYS A 107 -5.22 10.68 6.88
CA LYS A 107 -5.71 12.00 6.44
C LYS A 107 -6.61 11.88 5.21
N VAL A 108 -6.17 11.12 4.21
CA VAL A 108 -6.89 10.95 2.94
C VAL A 108 -8.20 10.16 3.10
N LYS A 109 -8.31 9.27 4.08
CA LYS A 109 -9.55 8.56 4.40
C LYS A 109 -10.64 9.51 4.90
N ASN A 110 -10.27 10.55 5.64
CA ASN A 110 -11.20 11.43 6.34
C ASN A 110 -11.57 12.73 5.58
N ILE A 111 -11.05 12.94 4.38
CA ILE A 111 -11.41 14.07 3.51
C ILE A 111 -12.51 13.72 2.50
N SER A 112 -13.18 14.76 1.97
CA SER A 112 -14.24 14.62 0.97
C SER A 112 -13.71 13.99 -0.33
N LYS A 113 -14.63 13.49 -1.18
CA LYS A 113 -14.23 12.88 -2.47
C LYS A 113 -13.55 13.89 -3.41
N SER A 114 -14.01 15.14 -3.44
CA SER A 114 -13.40 16.21 -4.23
C SER A 114 -12.00 16.54 -3.73
N ASP A 115 -11.84 16.66 -2.42
CA ASP A 115 -10.54 16.98 -1.81
C ASP A 115 -9.55 15.82 -1.98
N ARG A 116 -10.04 14.58 -1.88
CA ARG A 116 -9.26 13.38 -2.18
C ARG A 116 -8.74 13.38 -3.62
N LYS A 117 -9.60 13.74 -4.59
CA LYS A 117 -9.21 13.85 -6.00
C LYS A 117 -8.14 14.92 -6.18
N ALA A 118 -8.34 16.12 -5.62
CA ALA A 118 -7.37 17.22 -5.67
C ALA A 118 -6.02 16.82 -5.05
N TYR A 119 -6.03 16.19 -3.87
CA TYR A 119 -4.84 15.68 -3.20
C TYR A 119 -4.06 14.66 -4.05
N PHE A 120 -4.74 13.71 -4.69
CA PHE A 120 -4.05 12.76 -5.57
C PHE A 120 -3.55 13.40 -6.87
N GLU A 121 -4.23 14.44 -7.37
CA GLU A 121 -3.78 15.18 -8.55
C GLU A 121 -2.54 16.02 -8.27
N SER A 122 -2.47 16.70 -7.11
CA SER A 122 -1.27 17.42 -6.68
C SER A 122 -0.09 16.49 -6.42
N ASN A 123 -0.37 15.26 -5.95
CA ASN A 123 0.67 14.29 -5.60
C ASN A 123 1.03 13.31 -6.74
N LYS A 124 0.42 13.43 -7.93
CA LYS A 124 0.81 12.61 -9.10
C LYS A 124 2.21 12.97 -9.62
N THR A 125 2.64 14.20 -9.45
CA THR A 125 3.89 14.74 -9.99
C THR A 125 5.12 14.42 -9.14
N THR A 126 4.93 13.98 -7.89
CA THR A 126 6.06 13.65 -6.98
C THR A 126 6.75 12.33 -7.31
N GLY A 127 6.22 11.54 -8.28
CA GLY A 127 6.81 10.29 -8.73
C GLY A 127 6.88 9.21 -7.64
N ARG A 128 7.08 7.94 -8.03
CA ARG A 128 7.59 6.97 -7.04
C ARG A 128 9.06 7.28 -6.83
N THR A 129 9.41 7.90 -5.71
CA THR A 129 10.82 8.06 -5.33
C THR A 129 11.45 6.68 -5.14
N ASP A 130 12.62 6.49 -5.75
CA ASP A 130 13.49 5.34 -5.47
C ASP A 130 13.99 5.46 -4.03
N ILE A 131 13.56 4.53 -3.17
CA ILE A 131 13.88 4.55 -1.75
C ILE A 131 15.39 4.58 -1.49
N PHE A 132 16.19 3.92 -2.35
CA PHE A 132 17.64 3.90 -2.22
C PHE A 132 18.25 5.25 -2.59
N ARG A 133 17.71 5.93 -3.60
CA ARG A 133 18.12 7.29 -3.95
C ARG A 133 17.86 8.24 -2.80
N ASP A 134 16.72 8.11 -2.12
CA ASP A 134 16.39 8.95 -0.98
C ASP A 134 17.32 8.68 0.21
N ILE A 135 17.64 7.42 0.49
CA ILE A 135 18.59 7.02 1.55
C ILE A 135 19.99 7.59 1.25
N VAL A 136 20.48 7.49 -0.01
CA VAL A 136 21.76 8.10 -0.43
C VAL A 136 21.73 9.61 -0.30
N THR A 137 20.67 10.27 -0.78
CA THR A 137 20.51 11.73 -0.70
C THR A 137 20.47 12.23 0.75
N SER A 138 19.89 11.43 1.66
CA SER A 138 19.88 11.73 3.09
C SER A 138 21.22 11.48 3.80
N GLY A 139 22.24 10.99 3.09
CA GLY A 139 23.56 10.71 3.63
C GLY A 139 23.62 9.50 4.55
N ILE A 140 22.61 8.61 4.52
CA ILE A 140 22.60 7.41 5.36
C ILE A 140 23.63 6.39 4.85
N ILE A 141 23.76 6.22 3.54
CA ILE A 141 24.78 5.38 2.89
C ILE A 141 25.31 6.05 1.63
N THR A 142 26.44 5.54 1.12
CA THR A 142 26.98 5.92 -0.19
C THR A 142 26.23 5.23 -1.34
N GLN A 143 26.41 5.76 -2.55
CA GLN A 143 25.84 5.16 -3.76
C GLN A 143 26.31 3.70 -3.95
N ASP A 144 27.59 3.41 -3.74
CA ASP A 144 28.14 2.05 -3.86
C ASP A 144 27.46 1.05 -2.91
N LYS A 145 27.22 1.46 -1.65
CA LYS A 145 26.49 0.65 -0.67
C LYS A 145 25.04 0.44 -1.10
N ALA A 146 24.38 1.48 -1.62
CA ALA A 146 23.01 1.38 -2.12
C ALA A 146 22.90 0.39 -3.29
N ASP A 147 23.86 0.42 -4.21
CA ASP A 147 23.89 -0.49 -5.36
C ASP A 147 24.18 -1.94 -4.94
N ALA A 148 25.06 -2.15 -3.97
CA ALA A 148 25.28 -3.48 -3.38
C ALA A 148 24.02 -4.02 -2.69
N ILE A 149 23.28 -3.19 -1.97
CA ILE A 149 22.01 -3.58 -1.35
C ILE A 149 21.00 -3.95 -2.45
N LYS A 150 20.84 -3.13 -3.48
CA LYS A 150 19.96 -3.41 -4.64
C LYS A 150 20.30 -4.75 -5.29
N ALA A 151 21.59 -5.01 -5.53
CA ALA A 151 22.03 -6.28 -6.09
C ALA A 151 21.63 -7.48 -5.22
N SER A 152 21.76 -7.35 -3.89
CA SER A 152 21.38 -8.43 -2.96
C SER A 152 19.88 -8.76 -2.94
N MET A 153 19.02 -7.84 -3.38
CA MET A 153 17.57 -8.07 -3.48
C MET A 153 17.16 -8.88 -4.70
N HIS A 154 17.98 -8.87 -5.75
CA HIS A 154 17.72 -9.60 -7.00
C HIS A 154 18.45 -10.95 -7.07
N ALA A 155 19.29 -11.25 -6.07
CA ALA A 155 19.99 -12.52 -5.87
C ALA A 155 19.21 -13.46 -4.95
#